data_AF-Q32214-F1
#
_entry.id   AF-Q32214-F1
#
_cell.length_a   1.000
_cell.length_b   1.000
_cell.length_c   1.000
_cell.angle_alpha   90.00
_cell.angle_beta   90.00
_cell.angle_gamma   90.00
#
_symmetry.space_group_name_H-M   'P 1'
#
loop_
_entity.id
_entity.type
_entity.pdbx_description
1 polymer ?
#
loop_
_entity_poly.entity_id
_entity_poly.type
_entity_poly.pdbx_seq_one_letter_code
_entity_poly.pdbx_strand_id
1 'polypeptide(L)'
;KRLLEDLGIKINEIIPEGASVKNLINLPQAWFNIVPYREVGLMTASFLQKDFGMPYILTTPMGIIDTADFIRQVQKNVNKLAPFFLKKTFDFESYIDYQTKFV
;
A
#
# COMPACT_ATOMS: atom_id res chain seq x y z
N LYS A 1 9.47 -3.04 -1.73
CA LYS A 1 9.00 -4.23 -2.48
C LYS A 1 8.88 -5.43 -1.56
N ARG A 2 9.99 -5.92 -0.98
CA ARG A 2 10.02 -7.05 -0.03
C ARG A 2 8.90 -7.07 1.02
N LEU A 3 8.69 -5.98 1.77
CA LEU A 3 7.60 -5.92 2.76
C LEU A 3 6.22 -6.24 2.16
N LEU A 4 5.92 -5.74 0.95
CA LEU A 4 4.64 -6.01 0.30
C LEU A 4 4.57 -7.46 -0.21
N GLU A 5 5.69 -8.00 -0.71
CA GLU A 5 5.79 -9.39 -1.14
C GLU A 5 5.57 -10.36 0.04
N ASP A 6 6.16 -10.07 1.20
CA ASP A 6 6.00 -10.86 2.43
C ASP A 6 4.54 -10.84 2.92
N LEU A 7 3.80 -9.75 2.68
CA LEU A 7 2.36 -9.63 2.96
C LEU A 7 1.47 -10.25 1.87
N GLY A 8 2.05 -10.77 0.77
CA GLY A 8 1.31 -11.32 -0.37
C GLY A 8 0.66 -10.26 -1.26
N ILE A 9 1.12 -9.01 -1.22
CA ILE A 9 0.57 -7.88 -1.97
C ILE A 9 1.38 -7.66 -3.24
N LYS A 10 0.72 -7.85 -4.39
CA LYS A 10 1.31 -7.56 -5.70
C LYS A 10 1.35 -6.05 -5.96
N ILE A 11 2.50 -5.57 -6.43
CA ILE A 11 2.66 -4.19 -6.90
C ILE A 11 2.15 -4.09 -8.34
N ASN A 12 1.25 -3.14 -8.59
CA ASN A 12 0.72 -2.86 -9.92
C ASN A 12 1.70 -2.04 -10.77
N GLU A 13 2.01 -0.82 -10.31
CA GLU A 13 2.93 0.11 -10.97
C GLU A 13 3.77 0.83 -9.91
N ILE A 14 4.97 1.26 -10.31
CA ILE A 14 5.84 2.12 -9.49
C ILE A 14 6.13 3.36 -10.30
N ILE A 15 5.80 4.52 -9.74
CA ILE A 15 6.00 5.83 -10.38
C ILE A 15 6.74 6.76 -9.41
N PRO A 16 7.59 7.69 -9.90
CA PRO A 16 7.94 7.92 -11.31
C PRO A 16 9.04 6.98 -11.83
N GLU A 17 9.77 6.30 -10.94
CA GLU A 17 10.95 5.51 -11.30
C GLU A 17 10.60 4.29 -12.16
N GLY A 18 11.17 4.23 -13.37
CA GLY A 18 11.02 3.08 -14.28
C GLY A 18 9.69 3.02 -15.03
N ALA A 19 8.76 3.94 -14.76
CA ALA A 19 7.47 3.95 -15.44
C ALA A 19 7.55 4.60 -16.83
N SER A 20 6.91 3.95 -17.80
CA SER A 20 6.57 4.59 -19.07
C SER A 20 5.28 5.40 -18.93
N VAL A 21 5.12 6.47 -19.71
CA VAL A 21 3.83 7.18 -19.83
C VAL A 21 2.71 6.21 -20.23
N LYS A 22 3.03 5.18 -21.03
CA LYS A 22 2.08 4.13 -21.42
C LYS A 22 1.55 3.32 -20.24
N ASN A 23 2.30 3.23 -19.14
CA ASN A 23 1.88 2.49 -17.95
C ASN A 23 0.91 3.28 -17.07
N LEU A 24 0.80 4.60 -17.24
CA LEU A 24 -0.08 5.43 -16.39
C LEU A 24 -1.55 5.01 -16.50
N ILE A 25 -1.95 4.44 -17.65
CA ILE A 25 -3.30 3.89 -17.85
C ILE A 25 -3.61 2.72 -16.91
N ASN A 26 -2.59 2.04 -16.38
CA ASN A 26 -2.76 0.91 -15.47
C ASN A 26 -2.97 1.33 -14.02
N LEU A 27 -2.70 2.59 -13.64
CA LEU A 27 -2.81 3.04 -12.25
C LEU A 27 -4.14 2.68 -11.58
N PRO A 28 -5.32 2.89 -12.22
CA PRO A 28 -6.61 2.59 -11.61
C PRO A 28 -6.90 1.11 -11.37
N GLN A 29 -6.05 0.20 -11.86
CA GLN A 29 -6.20 -1.24 -11.59
C GLN A 29 -5.75 -1.63 -10.18
N ALA A 30 -5.02 -0.75 -9.47
CA ALA A 30 -4.61 -1.00 -8.09
C ALA A 30 -5.76 -0.76 -7.09
N TRP A 31 -5.72 -1.47 -5.97
CA TRP A 31 -6.72 -1.33 -4.90
C TRP A 31 -6.50 -0.10 -4.04
N PHE A 32 -5.24 0.31 -3.88
CA PHE A 32 -4.82 1.48 -3.11
C PHE A 32 -3.41 1.90 -3.54
N ASN A 33 -3.03 3.12 -3.18
CA ASN A 33 -1.72 3.70 -3.47
C ASN A 33 -0.86 3.79 -2.20
N ILE A 34 0.46 3.73 -2.35
CA ILE A 34 1.42 3.96 -1.26
C ILE A 34 2.31 5.14 -1.65
N VAL A 35 2.40 6.13 -0.76
CA VAL A 35 3.25 7.32 -0.93
C VAL A 35 4.29 7.31 0.18
N PRO A 36 5.47 6.70 -0.04
CA PRO A 36 6.47 6.55 1.02
C PRO A 36 7.17 7.87 1.37
N TYR A 37 7.14 8.87 0.49
CA TYR A 37 7.77 10.18 0.71
C TYR A 37 6.71 11.26 0.68
N ARG A 38 6.50 11.94 1.80
CA ARG A 38 5.47 12.96 1.93
C ARG A 38 5.67 14.14 0.96
N GLU A 39 6.92 14.41 0.62
CA GLU A 39 7.36 15.48 -0.28
C GLU A 39 7.04 15.17 -1.75
N VAL A 40 6.89 13.89 -2.12
CA VAL A 40 6.75 13.46 -3.52
C VAL A 40 5.60 12.46 -3.67
N GLY A 41 4.63 12.79 -4.51
CA GLY A 41 3.53 11.88 -4.87
C GLY A 41 2.21 12.14 -4.14
N LEU A 42 2.19 12.98 -3.08
CA LEU A 42 0.95 13.35 -2.39
C LEU A 42 -0.09 13.97 -3.34
N MET A 43 0.34 14.85 -4.25
CA MET A 43 -0.57 15.44 -5.26
C MET A 43 -1.19 14.36 -6.16
N THR A 44 -0.37 13.42 -6.65
CA THR A 44 -0.82 12.31 -7.48
C THR A 44 -1.79 11.40 -6.73
N ALA A 45 -1.48 11.06 -5.48
CA ALA A 45 -2.35 10.22 -4.67
C ALA A 45 -3.68 10.90 -4.34
N SER A 46 -3.66 12.20 -4.07
CA SER A 46 -4.87 13.01 -3.85
C SER A 46 -5.73 13.09 -5.12
N PHE A 47 -5.10 13.24 -6.29
CA PHE A 47 -5.78 13.17 -7.58
C PHE A 47 -6.42 11.79 -7.81
N LEU A 48 -5.67 10.70 -7.62
CA LEU A 48 -6.20 9.35 -7.77
C LEU A 48 -7.33 9.03 -6.77
N GLN A 49 -7.26 9.58 -5.56
CA GLN A 49 -8.35 9.47 -4.60
C GLN A 49 -9.59 10.22 -5.05
N LYS A 50 -9.43 11.45 -5.55
CA LYS A 50 -10.55 12.29 -5.97
C LYS A 50 -11.24 11.76 -7.22
N ASP A 51 -10.46 11.40 -8.25
CA ASP A 51 -11.00 11.09 -9.58
C ASP A 51 -11.24 9.58 -9.79
N PHE A 52 -10.53 8.71 -9.07
CA PHE A 52 -10.68 7.24 -9.19
C PHE A 52 -11.13 6.55 -7.89
N GLY A 53 -11.35 7.30 -6.80
CA GLY A 53 -11.78 6.73 -5.52
C GLY A 53 -10.72 5.85 -4.84
N MET A 54 -9.46 5.93 -5.29
CA MET A 54 -8.38 5.06 -4.79
C MET A 54 -7.85 5.59 -3.45
N PRO A 55 -7.96 4.84 -2.34
CA PRO A 55 -7.34 5.24 -1.09
C PRO A 55 -5.81 5.21 -1.21
N TYR A 56 -5.13 5.99 -0.36
CA TYR A 56 -3.67 5.99 -0.29
C TYR A 56 -3.17 5.92 1.15
N ILE A 57 -1.94 5.47 1.34
CA ILE A 57 -1.22 5.41 2.61
C ILE A 57 -0.03 6.36 2.55
N LEU A 58 0.06 7.28 3.51
CA LEU A 58 1.14 8.25 3.64
C LEU A 58 2.18 7.88 4.72
N THR A 59 1.85 6.97 5.63
CA THR A 59 2.78 6.56 6.68
C THR A 59 3.99 5.91 6.04
N THR A 60 5.15 6.52 6.22
CA THR A 60 6.41 5.96 5.75
C THR A 60 6.81 4.82 6.69
N PRO A 61 7.08 3.60 6.19
CA PRO A 61 7.49 2.47 7.04
C PRO A 61 8.94 2.63 7.49
N MET A 62 9.17 3.55 8.44
CA MET A 62 10.48 3.85 9.01
C MET A 62 10.45 3.62 10.52
N GLY A 63 11.31 2.72 11.00
CA GLY A 63 11.26 2.28 12.39
C GLY A 63 10.04 1.40 12.69
N ILE A 64 10.00 0.87 13.91
CA ILE A 64 9.06 -0.19 14.27
C ILE A 64 7.61 0.31 14.34
N ILE A 65 7.41 1.50 14.93
CA ILE A 65 6.09 2.07 15.17
C ILE A 65 5.42 2.42 13.84
N ASP A 66 6.11 3.18 12.97
CA ASP A 66 5.53 3.60 11.70
C ASP A 66 5.41 2.43 10.71
N THR A 67 6.30 1.43 10.79
CA THR A 67 6.13 0.19 10.02
C THR A 67 4.89 -0.58 10.46
N ALA A 68 4.65 -0.71 11.76
CA ALA A 68 3.44 -1.34 12.28
C ALA A 68 2.17 -0.58 11.86
N ASP A 69 2.17 0.74 11.99
CA ASP A 69 1.04 1.58 11.54
C ASP A 69 0.80 1.46 10.03
N PHE A 70 1.88 1.49 9.22
CA PHE A 70 1.81 1.26 7.77
C PHE A 70 1.15 -0.09 7.45
N ILE A 71 1.56 -1.18 8.09
CA ILE A 71 1.00 -2.52 7.86
C ILE A 71 -0.48 -2.59 8.26
N ARG A 72 -0.87 -1.97 9.38
CA ARG A 72 -2.28 -1.90 9.80
C ARG A 72 -3.14 -1.09 8.82
N GLN A 73 -2.61 -0.01 8.26
CA GLN A 73 -3.29 0.74 7.21
C GLN A 73 -3.42 -0.06 5.90
N VAL A 74 -2.39 -0.83 5.55
CA VAL A 74 -2.44 -1.79 4.43
C VAL A 74 -3.54 -2.83 4.67
N GLN A 75 -3.58 -3.47 5.84
CA GLN A 75 -4.62 -4.41 6.23
C GLN A 75 -6.02 -3.80 6.08
N LYS A 76 -6.21 -2.58 6.60
CA LYS A 76 -7.49 -1.87 6.51
C LYS A 76 -7.92 -1.67 5.05
N ASN A 77 -7.01 -1.28 4.15
CA ASN A 77 -7.36 -1.04 2.75
C ASN A 77 -7.59 -2.35 1.97
N VAL A 78 -6.77 -3.38 2.21
CA VAL A 78 -6.96 -4.72 1.61
C VAL A 78 -8.31 -5.30 2.02
N ASN A 79 -8.66 -5.24 3.30
CA ASN A 79 -9.90 -5.81 3.83
C ASN A 79 -11.17 -5.07 3.39
N LYS A 80 -11.08 -3.91 2.72
CA LYS A 80 -12.25 -3.29 2.05
C LYS A 80 -12.71 -4.08 0.83
N LEU A 81 -11.78 -4.73 0.12
CA LEU A 81 -12.04 -5.37 -1.17
C LEU A 81 -11.79 -6.88 -1.14
N ALA A 82 -10.85 -7.37 -0.31
CA ALA A 82 -10.51 -8.78 -0.21
C ALA A 82 -11.70 -9.69 0.13
N PRO A 83 -12.62 -9.34 1.04
CA PRO A 83 -13.80 -10.18 1.30
C PRO A 83 -14.69 -10.35 0.07
N PHE A 84 -14.77 -9.33 -0.79
CA PHE A 84 -15.60 -9.36 -1.99
C PHE A 84 -14.95 -10.16 -3.12
N PHE A 85 -13.67 -9.91 -3.42
CA PHE A 85 -12.99 -10.54 -4.56
C PHE A 85 -12.36 -11.90 -4.23
N LEU A 86 -11.86 -12.07 -3.01
CA LEU A 86 -11.08 -13.25 -2.60
C LEU A 86 -11.81 -14.13 -1.58
N LYS A 87 -12.98 -13.70 -1.08
CA LYS A 87 -13.73 -14.38 0.00
C LYS A 87 -12.87 -14.65 1.24
N LYS A 88 -11.90 -13.78 1.50
CA LYS A 88 -10.94 -13.89 2.59
C LYS A 88 -10.68 -12.53 3.22
N THR A 89 -10.47 -12.52 4.54
CA THR A 89 -9.91 -11.39 5.29
C THR A 89 -8.44 -11.67 5.61
N PHE A 90 -7.64 -10.62 5.64
CA PHE A 90 -6.22 -10.69 5.99
C PHE A 90 -6.02 -10.09 7.38
N ASP A 91 -5.17 -10.76 8.16
CA ASP A 91 -4.69 -10.26 9.45
C ASP A 91 -3.16 -10.37 9.43
N PHE A 92 -2.50 -9.22 9.63
CA PHE A 92 -1.06 -9.06 9.58
C PHE A 92 -0.48 -8.79 10.97
N GLU A 93 -1.27 -8.83 12.04
CA GLU A 93 -0.78 -8.52 13.39
C GLU A 93 0.33 -9.50 13.81
N SER A 94 0.20 -10.79 13.46
CA SER A 94 1.26 -11.78 13.71
C SER A 94 2.58 -11.47 13.00
N TYR A 95 2.51 -10.84 11.82
CA TYR A 95 3.69 -10.40 11.10
C TYR A 95 4.34 -9.20 11.79
N ILE A 96 3.55 -8.24 12.26
CA ILE A 96 4.03 -7.10 13.05
C ILE A 96 4.75 -7.60 14.31
N ASP A 97 4.11 -8.50 15.06
CA ASP A 97 4.68 -9.08 16.29
C ASP A 97 5.99 -9.85 16.03
N TYR A 98 6.08 -10.55 14.90
CA TYR A 98 7.32 -11.24 14.53
C TYR A 98 8.46 -10.26 14.23
N GLN A 99 8.17 -9.14 13.58
CA GLN A 99 9.18 -8.11 13.27
C GLN A 99 9.63 -7.34 14.54
N THR A 100 8.77 -7.22 15.55
CA THR A 100 9.11 -6.48 16.79
C THR A 100 9.83 -7.35 17.83
N LYS A 101 9.66 -8.67 17.80
CA LYS A 101 10.23 -9.61 18.79
C LYS A 101 11.75 -9.69 18.87
N PHE A 102 12.47 -9.20 17.86
CA PHE A 102 13.93 -9.32 17.77
C PHE A 102 14.67 -7.99 17.99
N VAL A 103 14.00 -7.03 18.65
CA VAL A 103 14.58 -5.72 19.01
C VAL A 103 14.89 -5.66 20.49
#